data_AF-A0A166B5A7-F1
#
_entry.id   AF-A0A166B5A7-F1
#
_cell.length_a   1.000
_cell.length_b   1.000
_cell.length_c   1.000
_cell.angle_alpha   90.00
_cell.angle_beta   90.00
_cell.angle_gamma   90.00
#
_symmetry.space_group_name_H-M   'P 1'
#
loop_
_entity.id
_entity.type
_entity.pdbx_description
1 polymer ?
#
loop_
_entity_poly.entity_id
_entity_poly.type
_entity_poly.pdbx_seq_one_letter_code
_entity_poly.pdbx_strand_id
1 'polypeptide(L)'
;MVNKGTLEGEKEEIIFVKELNKKNQKFWDILKLDSNNHYGVHVKTKQYGKISEQKVLPKADAFIAKGELSPKFLRENDFYVNDKQINDLNLVPVKYSGISIKRPDSRNYQIQKFTPSTFRKIFGSYELGAGASLYSKKEADFKKNIVVIEGWKTNLNNLLNFFWEKYNLDISKDNSDFCLNDAKTIKNFSTKKIKELIENNIKISNFVFQGIGNFEEPYNAYFLYEKGELKTSCQIHFNVTTGSGRSKGDFTVVLKPKSH
;
A
#
# COMPACT_ATOMS: atom_id res chain seq x y z
N MET A 1 -11.30 -8.05 -17.93
CA MET A 1 -11.61 -8.99 -16.84
C MET A 1 -11.23 -8.35 -15.52
N VAL A 2 -12.21 -8.08 -14.64
CA VAL A 2 -11.92 -7.61 -13.27
C VAL A 2 -11.52 -8.82 -12.45
N ASN A 3 -10.42 -8.73 -11.71
CA ASN A 3 -9.93 -9.81 -10.86
C ASN A 3 -10.99 -10.11 -9.76
N LYS A 4 -11.30 -11.39 -9.52
CA LYS A 4 -12.29 -11.82 -8.51
C LYS A 4 -12.05 -11.16 -7.14
N GLY A 5 -10.77 -11.04 -6.76
CA GLY A 5 -10.38 -10.37 -5.51
C GLY A 5 -10.70 -8.86 -5.46
N THR A 6 -10.72 -8.17 -6.60
CA THR A 6 -11.11 -6.74 -6.67
C THR A 6 -12.61 -6.56 -6.47
N LEU A 7 -13.43 -7.42 -7.10
CA LEU A 7 -14.89 -7.38 -6.92
C LEU A 7 -15.29 -7.72 -5.49
N GLU A 8 -14.64 -8.71 -4.88
CA GLU A 8 -14.88 -9.07 -3.48
C GLU A 8 -14.39 -7.98 -2.51
N GLY A 9 -13.31 -7.26 -2.85
CA GLY A 9 -12.82 -6.14 -2.04
C GLY A 9 -13.81 -4.98 -2.01
N GLU A 10 -14.27 -4.56 -3.18
CA GLU A 10 -15.26 -3.50 -3.31
C GLU A 10 -16.59 -3.84 -2.61
N LYS A 11 -17.01 -5.11 -2.63
CA LYS A 11 -18.18 -5.56 -1.87
C LYS A 11 -18.00 -5.35 -0.36
N GLU A 12 -16.84 -5.69 0.18
CA GLU A 12 -16.55 -5.49 1.60
C GLU A 12 -16.55 -4.00 1.98
N GLU A 13 -15.96 -3.15 1.14
CA GLU A 13 -15.96 -1.69 1.32
C GLU A 13 -17.38 -1.13 1.40
N ILE A 14 -18.26 -1.57 0.49
CA ILE A 14 -19.69 -1.20 0.49
C ILE A 14 -20.38 -1.71 1.76
N ILE A 15 -20.19 -2.98 2.14
CA ILE A 15 -20.80 -3.57 3.34
C ILE A 15 -20.41 -2.78 4.58
N PHE A 16 -19.12 -2.49 4.76
CA PHE A 16 -18.62 -1.74 5.91
C PHE A 16 -19.23 -0.33 5.98
N VAL A 17 -19.29 0.40 4.86
CA VAL A 17 -19.90 1.74 4.82
C VAL A 17 -21.38 1.70 5.17
N LYS A 18 -22.12 0.70 4.69
CA LYS A 18 -23.54 0.51 5.05
C LYS A 18 -23.70 0.26 6.55
N GLU A 19 -22.86 -0.58 7.16
CA GLU A 19 -22.91 -0.86 8.59
C GLU A 19 -22.58 0.37 9.45
N LEU A 20 -21.61 1.20 9.03
CA LEU A 20 -21.37 2.51 9.65
C LEU A 20 -22.63 3.39 9.61
N ASN A 21 -23.27 3.48 8.44
CA ASN A 21 -24.44 4.34 8.23
C ASN A 21 -25.72 3.81 8.87
N LYS A 22 -25.81 2.50 9.14
CA LYS A 22 -26.81 1.88 10.03
C LYS A 22 -26.54 2.11 11.51
N LYS A 23 -25.49 2.86 11.85
CA LYS A 23 -25.13 3.28 13.21
C LYS A 23 -24.69 2.12 14.10
N ASN A 24 -23.88 1.20 13.55
CA ASN A 24 -23.23 0.17 14.37
C ASN A 24 -22.30 0.80 15.42
N GLN A 25 -22.75 0.81 16.67
CA GLN A 25 -22.13 1.56 17.77
C GLN A 25 -20.67 1.18 18.01
N LYS A 26 -20.29 -0.10 17.80
CA LYS A 26 -18.92 -0.59 18.00
C LYS A 26 -17.90 0.17 17.16
N PHE A 27 -18.27 0.56 15.94
CA PHE A 27 -17.37 1.33 15.08
C PHE A 27 -17.33 2.81 15.48
N TRP A 28 -18.47 3.39 15.83
CA TRP A 28 -18.58 4.78 16.23
C TRP A 28 -17.85 5.08 17.55
N ASP A 29 -17.86 4.13 18.50
CA ASP A 29 -17.10 4.23 19.75
C ASP A 29 -15.58 4.35 19.50
N ILE A 30 -15.09 3.64 18.48
CA ILE A 30 -13.67 3.65 18.09
C ILE A 30 -13.32 4.94 17.34
N LEU A 31 -14.22 5.40 16.46
CA LEU A 31 -14.07 6.67 15.74
C LEU A 31 -14.16 7.88 16.67
N LYS A 32 -14.85 7.76 17.82
CA LYS A 32 -15.11 8.84 18.78
C LYS A 32 -15.81 10.04 18.13
N LEU A 33 -16.77 9.76 17.25
CA LEU A 33 -17.58 10.75 16.54
C LEU A 33 -19.07 10.53 16.85
N ASP A 34 -19.85 11.61 16.79
CA ASP A 34 -21.30 11.56 16.98
C ASP A 34 -21.97 10.84 15.80
N SER A 35 -22.49 9.65 16.04
CA SER A 35 -23.11 8.84 15.00
C SER A 35 -24.38 9.47 14.43
N ASN A 36 -25.01 10.47 15.06
CA ASN A 36 -26.27 11.04 14.58
C ASN A 36 -26.12 11.87 13.31
N ASN A 37 -25.05 12.68 13.22
CA ASN A 37 -24.80 13.60 12.11
C ASN A 37 -23.51 13.28 11.33
N HIS A 38 -22.91 12.11 11.57
CA HIS A 38 -21.78 11.60 10.81
C HIS A 38 -22.14 10.36 10.00
N TYR A 39 -21.53 10.25 8.83
CA TYR A 39 -21.78 9.16 7.89
C TYR A 39 -20.46 8.67 7.29
N GLY A 40 -20.36 7.36 7.11
CA GLY A 40 -19.31 6.74 6.32
C GLY A 40 -19.55 7.01 4.83
N VAL A 41 -18.48 7.37 4.14
CA VAL A 41 -18.47 7.70 2.72
C VAL A 41 -17.43 6.83 2.02
N HIS A 42 -17.88 6.01 1.07
CA HIS A 42 -17.01 5.18 0.23
C HIS A 42 -16.25 6.05 -0.77
N VAL A 43 -14.92 5.89 -0.86
CA VAL A 43 -14.08 6.54 -1.85
C VAL A 43 -14.18 5.84 -3.19
N LYS A 44 -14.80 6.47 -4.20
CA LYS A 44 -14.85 5.99 -5.58
C LYS A 44 -13.97 6.80 -6.53
N THR A 45 -13.50 7.97 -6.10
CA THR A 45 -12.74 8.88 -6.95
C THR A 45 -11.23 8.75 -6.75
N LYS A 46 -10.48 8.88 -7.85
CA LYS A 46 -9.02 8.92 -7.80
C LYS A 46 -8.55 10.29 -7.33
N GLN A 47 -7.56 10.29 -6.46
CA GLN A 47 -6.94 11.47 -5.88
C GLN A 47 -5.54 11.68 -6.44
N TYR A 48 -5.08 12.92 -6.48
CA TYR A 48 -3.73 13.23 -6.93
C TYR A 48 -2.72 12.73 -5.90
N GLY A 49 -1.88 11.76 -6.29
CA GLY A 49 -0.81 11.25 -5.45
C GLY A 49 0.48 12.01 -5.69
N LYS A 50 0.96 12.78 -4.69
CA LYS A 50 2.16 13.63 -4.76
C LYS A 50 3.42 12.88 -5.20
N ILE A 51 3.59 11.63 -4.79
CA ILE A 51 4.77 10.83 -5.13
C ILE A 51 4.69 10.33 -6.58
N SER A 52 3.51 9.92 -7.02
CA SER A 52 3.29 9.42 -8.38
C SER A 52 3.05 10.50 -9.42
N GLU A 53 2.72 11.74 -8.99
CA GLU A 53 2.37 12.89 -9.85
C GLU A 53 1.21 12.60 -10.82
N GLN A 54 0.25 11.80 -10.37
CA GLN A 54 -0.91 11.39 -11.16
C GLN A 54 -2.10 11.04 -10.25
N LYS A 55 -3.29 10.96 -10.84
CA LYS A 55 -4.49 10.51 -10.13
C LYS A 55 -4.50 9.00 -9.94
N VAL A 56 -4.53 8.55 -8.70
CA VAL A 56 -4.60 7.13 -8.28
C VAL A 56 -5.65 6.93 -7.19
N LEU A 57 -6.04 5.70 -6.91
CA LEU A 57 -6.85 5.43 -5.72
C LEU A 57 -6.04 5.76 -4.47
N PRO A 58 -6.62 6.49 -3.50
CA PRO A 58 -5.94 6.84 -2.27
C PRO A 58 -5.80 5.65 -1.31
N LYS A 59 -5.22 5.90 -0.12
CA LYS A 59 -5.04 4.86 0.90
C LYS A 59 -6.33 4.57 1.67
N ALA A 60 -7.13 5.60 1.91
CA ALA A 60 -8.45 5.46 2.50
C ALA A 60 -9.43 4.88 1.47
N ASP A 61 -10.11 3.81 1.84
CA ASP A 61 -11.18 3.18 1.07
C ASP A 61 -12.54 3.81 1.46
N ALA A 62 -12.66 4.34 2.69
CA ALA A 62 -13.77 5.16 3.14
C ALA A 62 -13.27 6.31 4.04
N PHE A 63 -14.11 7.31 4.31
CA PHE A 63 -13.88 8.32 5.34
C PHE A 63 -15.20 8.74 5.98
N ILE A 64 -15.14 9.58 7.01
CA ILE A 64 -16.33 10.12 7.67
C ILE A 64 -16.62 11.53 7.18
N ALA A 65 -17.89 11.82 6.90
CA ALA A 65 -18.36 13.16 6.61
C ALA A 65 -19.50 13.55 7.55
N LYS A 66 -19.57 14.83 7.89
CA LYS A 66 -20.60 15.44 8.74
C LYS A 66 -21.68 16.10 7.89
N GLY A 67 -22.94 15.95 8.28
CA GLY A 67 -24.06 16.67 7.68
C GLY A 67 -25.39 16.12 8.16
N GLU A 68 -26.47 16.45 7.46
CA GLU A 68 -27.82 16.00 7.79
C GLU A 68 -28.38 15.19 6.62
N LEU A 69 -28.50 13.87 6.79
CA LEU A 69 -29.14 13.00 5.79
C LEU A 69 -30.49 12.52 6.33
N SER A 70 -31.54 12.71 5.52
CA SER A 70 -32.86 12.23 5.91
C SER A 70 -32.87 10.69 6.04
N PRO A 71 -33.61 10.14 7.02
CA PRO A 71 -33.79 8.69 7.13
C PRO A 71 -34.39 8.05 5.87
N LYS A 72 -35.20 8.82 5.12
CA LYS A 72 -35.77 8.41 3.83
C LYS A 72 -34.66 8.19 2.80
N PHE A 73 -33.77 9.16 2.61
CA PHE A 73 -32.63 9.06 1.71
C PHE A 73 -31.76 7.84 2.03
N LEU A 74 -31.43 7.64 3.31
CA LEU A 74 -30.59 6.51 3.73
C LEU A 74 -31.25 5.18 3.38
N ARG A 75 -32.56 5.01 3.64
CA ARG A 75 -33.27 3.76 3.30
C ARG A 75 -33.37 3.54 1.79
N GLU A 76 -33.68 4.58 1.02
CA GLU A 76 -33.78 4.50 -0.44
C GLU A 76 -32.45 4.16 -1.12
N ASN A 77 -31.33 4.51 -0.48
CA ASN A 77 -29.98 4.21 -0.98
C ASN A 77 -29.32 3.02 -0.25
N ASP A 78 -30.10 2.21 0.49
CA ASP A 78 -29.60 1.08 1.28
C ASP A 78 -28.37 1.43 2.14
N PHE A 79 -28.45 2.58 2.81
CA PHE A 79 -27.43 3.17 3.69
C PHE A 79 -26.07 3.42 3.03
N TYR A 80 -25.99 3.39 1.71
CA TYR A 80 -24.76 3.58 0.97
C TYR A 80 -24.58 5.03 0.53
N VAL A 81 -23.41 5.59 0.83
CA VAL A 81 -22.99 6.93 0.42
C VAL A 81 -21.56 6.85 -0.13
N ASN A 82 -21.30 7.56 -1.23
CA ASN A 82 -19.96 7.66 -1.80
C ASN A 82 -19.51 9.10 -2.06
N ASP A 83 -18.20 9.27 -2.26
CA ASP A 83 -17.52 10.55 -2.36
C ASP A 83 -17.95 11.43 -3.56
N LYS A 84 -18.62 10.87 -4.56
CA LYS A 84 -19.21 11.64 -5.66
C LYS A 84 -20.47 12.41 -5.24
N GLN A 85 -21.13 11.97 -4.18
CA GLN A 85 -22.40 12.54 -3.71
C GLN A 85 -22.21 13.65 -2.66
N ILE A 86 -20.97 13.94 -2.26
CA ILE A 86 -20.69 14.86 -1.14
C ILE A 86 -21.27 16.25 -1.34
N ASN A 87 -21.05 16.83 -2.52
CA ASN A 87 -21.53 18.18 -2.82
C ASN A 87 -23.05 18.21 -2.89
N ASP A 88 -23.66 17.22 -3.57
CA ASP A 88 -25.12 17.12 -3.73
C ASP A 88 -25.85 16.95 -2.38
N LEU A 89 -25.19 16.31 -1.41
CA LEU A 89 -25.71 16.05 -0.08
C LEU A 89 -25.26 17.07 0.97
N ASN A 90 -24.49 18.10 0.58
CA ASN A 90 -23.89 19.09 1.48
C ASN A 90 -23.13 18.46 2.66
N LEU A 91 -22.45 17.34 2.41
CA LEU A 91 -21.62 16.68 3.41
C LEU A 91 -20.26 17.37 3.52
N VAL A 92 -19.74 17.48 4.74
CA VAL A 92 -18.42 18.07 5.02
C VAL A 92 -17.47 16.95 5.45
N PRO A 93 -16.43 16.62 4.67
CA PRO A 93 -15.44 15.63 5.07
C PRO A 93 -14.78 15.96 6.42
N VAL A 94 -14.70 14.97 7.30
CA VAL A 94 -13.97 15.06 8.57
C VAL A 94 -12.51 14.68 8.31
N LYS A 95 -11.58 15.56 8.64
CA LYS A 95 -10.14 15.28 8.54
C LYS A 95 -9.74 14.16 9.49
N TYR A 96 -8.69 13.42 9.15
CA TYR A 96 -8.14 12.34 9.96
C TYR A 96 -9.11 11.18 10.21
N SER A 97 -10.10 11.01 9.33
CA SER A 97 -11.16 10.01 9.47
C SER A 97 -11.08 8.88 8.45
N GLY A 98 -10.09 8.90 7.55
CA GLY A 98 -9.98 7.90 6.49
C GLY A 98 -9.71 6.50 7.06
N ILE A 99 -10.32 5.51 6.42
CA ILE A 99 -10.37 4.12 6.85
C ILE A 99 -9.87 3.27 5.69
N SER A 100 -8.83 2.46 5.92
CA SER A 100 -8.47 1.40 4.99
C SER A 100 -9.21 0.12 5.35
N ILE A 101 -9.89 -0.48 4.38
CA ILE A 101 -10.77 -1.63 4.55
C ILE A 101 -10.07 -2.84 3.93
N LYS A 102 -10.05 -3.95 4.67
CA LYS A 102 -9.47 -5.22 4.21
C LYS A 102 -10.51 -6.31 4.36
N ARG A 103 -10.57 -7.18 3.36
CA ARG A 103 -11.48 -8.33 3.39
C ARG A 103 -11.16 -9.23 4.59
N PRO A 104 -12.16 -9.69 5.36
CA PRO A 104 -11.97 -10.47 6.58
C PRO A 104 -11.13 -11.75 6.39
N ASP A 105 -11.22 -12.37 5.22
CA ASP A 105 -10.56 -13.63 4.87
C ASP A 105 -9.20 -13.44 4.17
N SER A 106 -8.83 -12.20 3.81
CA SER A 106 -7.68 -11.98 2.95
C SER A 106 -6.37 -11.95 3.71
N ARG A 107 -5.59 -13.02 3.56
CA ARG A 107 -4.19 -13.11 4.04
C ARG A 107 -3.15 -12.68 3.01
N ASN A 108 -3.58 -12.46 1.76
CA ASN A 108 -2.68 -12.34 0.59
C ASN A 108 -2.83 -11.01 -0.19
N TYR A 109 -3.28 -9.94 0.47
CA TYR A 109 -3.40 -8.62 -0.17
C TYR A 109 -2.04 -7.91 -0.30
N GLN A 110 -2.02 -6.81 -1.06
CA GLN A 110 -0.86 -5.93 -1.19
C GLN A 110 -1.07 -4.72 -0.29
N ILE A 111 -0.12 -4.45 0.61
CA ILE A 111 -0.14 -3.26 1.47
C ILE A 111 0.31 -2.04 0.66
N GLN A 112 1.41 -2.20 -0.06
CA GLN A 112 2.00 -1.16 -0.92
C GLN A 112 2.75 -1.83 -2.08
N LYS A 113 2.68 -1.22 -3.25
CA LYS A 113 3.47 -1.58 -4.43
C LYS A 113 4.31 -0.38 -4.85
N PHE A 114 5.59 -0.61 -5.10
CA PHE A 114 6.52 0.41 -5.55
C PHE A 114 7.05 0.05 -6.94
N THR A 115 6.86 0.98 -7.87
CA THR A 115 7.59 1.03 -9.14
C THR A 115 9.01 1.55 -8.90
N PRO A 116 9.94 1.43 -9.86
CA PRO A 116 11.29 1.98 -9.70
C PRO A 116 11.28 3.47 -9.37
N SER A 117 10.44 4.26 -10.05
CA SER A 117 10.34 5.71 -9.81
C SER A 117 9.84 6.04 -8.41
N THR A 118 8.73 5.45 -7.99
CA THR A 118 8.15 5.68 -6.65
C THR A 118 9.08 5.17 -5.55
N PHE A 119 9.73 4.02 -5.76
CA PHE A 119 10.71 3.48 -4.82
C PHE A 119 11.91 4.43 -4.65
N ARG A 120 12.47 4.96 -5.74
CA ARG A 120 13.58 5.94 -5.67
C ARG A 120 13.17 7.22 -4.93
N LYS A 121 11.95 7.72 -5.15
CA LYS A 121 11.44 8.91 -4.44
C LYS A 121 11.32 8.67 -2.92
N ILE A 122 10.97 7.47 -2.49
CA ILE A 122 10.79 7.13 -1.06
C ILE A 122 12.09 6.69 -0.37
N PHE A 123 12.88 5.84 -1.02
CA PHE A 123 14.05 5.20 -0.41
C PHE A 123 15.39 5.77 -0.90
N GLY A 124 15.38 6.65 -1.91
CA GLY A 124 16.60 7.27 -2.43
C GLY A 124 17.59 6.33 -3.11
N SER A 125 17.19 5.10 -3.47
CA SER A 125 18.06 4.11 -4.13
C SER A 125 17.30 3.26 -5.13
N TYR A 126 17.88 3.06 -6.32
CA TYR A 126 17.37 2.08 -7.28
C TYR A 126 17.91 0.68 -6.96
N GLU A 127 19.14 0.63 -6.46
CA GLU A 127 19.95 -0.55 -6.16
C GLU A 127 19.33 -1.40 -5.06
N LEU A 128 18.76 -0.81 -4.01
CA LEU A 128 17.99 -1.54 -3.00
C LEU A 128 16.76 -2.23 -3.60
N GLY A 129 16.06 -1.55 -4.51
CA GLY A 129 14.89 -2.11 -5.20
C GLY A 129 15.27 -3.24 -6.16
N ALA A 130 16.36 -3.03 -6.91
CA ALA A 130 16.96 -4.03 -7.79
C ALA A 130 17.41 -5.28 -7.00
N GLY A 131 18.15 -5.08 -5.92
CA GLY A 131 18.65 -6.13 -5.04
C GLY A 131 17.53 -6.98 -4.45
N ALA A 132 16.48 -6.35 -3.93
CA ALA A 132 15.28 -7.05 -3.44
C ALA A 132 14.57 -7.85 -4.56
N SER A 133 14.77 -7.46 -5.81
CA SER A 133 14.11 -8.02 -6.99
C SER A 133 14.87 -9.15 -7.68
N LEU A 134 16.10 -9.48 -7.26
CA LEU A 134 16.91 -10.50 -7.92
C LEU A 134 16.27 -11.90 -7.88
N TYR A 135 16.53 -12.69 -8.91
CA TYR A 135 16.40 -14.14 -8.92
C TYR A 135 17.63 -14.75 -8.25
N SER A 136 17.41 -15.44 -7.13
CA SER A 136 18.48 -15.98 -6.27
C SER A 136 18.24 -17.41 -5.79
N LYS A 137 17.22 -18.09 -6.35
CA LYS A 137 16.82 -19.45 -5.93
C LYS A 137 17.23 -20.54 -6.92
N LYS A 138 17.13 -20.25 -8.22
CA LYS A 138 17.35 -21.22 -9.31
C LYS A 138 18.36 -20.64 -10.27
N GLU A 139 19.35 -21.45 -10.62
CA GLU A 139 20.40 -21.07 -11.57
C GLU A 139 19.83 -20.73 -12.96
N ALA A 140 18.83 -21.50 -13.43
CA ALA A 140 18.16 -21.23 -14.71
C ALA A 140 17.50 -19.83 -14.80
N ASP A 141 17.14 -19.25 -13.65
CA ASP A 141 16.56 -17.90 -13.58
C ASP A 141 17.62 -16.80 -13.37
N PHE A 142 18.84 -17.17 -12.96
CA PHE A 142 19.90 -16.20 -12.62
C PHE A 142 20.22 -15.26 -13.77
N LYS A 143 20.30 -15.79 -15.00
CA LYS A 143 20.53 -15.01 -16.23
C LYS A 143 19.50 -13.89 -16.47
N LYS A 144 18.32 -13.96 -15.84
CA LYS A 144 17.28 -12.93 -15.95
C LYS A 144 17.62 -11.68 -15.12
N ASN A 145 18.62 -11.74 -14.25
CA ASN A 145 18.98 -10.64 -13.36
C ASN A 145 19.48 -9.40 -14.09
N ILE A 146 20.13 -9.52 -15.25
CA ILE A 146 20.53 -8.36 -16.05
C ILE A 146 19.32 -7.48 -16.39
N VAL A 147 18.26 -8.08 -16.93
CA VAL A 147 17.01 -7.37 -17.25
C VAL A 147 16.33 -6.80 -16.01
N VAL A 148 16.39 -7.51 -14.87
CA VAL A 148 15.87 -6.99 -13.59
C VAL A 148 16.62 -5.72 -13.18
N ILE A 149 17.95 -5.75 -13.22
CA ILE A 149 18.80 -4.65 -12.79
C ILE A 149 18.56 -3.42 -13.68
N GLU A 150 18.55 -3.60 -14.99
CA GLU A 150 18.26 -2.56 -15.98
C GLU A 150 16.85 -1.98 -15.78
N GLY A 151 15.86 -2.84 -15.56
CA GLY A 151 14.48 -2.44 -15.30
C GLY A 151 14.30 -1.60 -14.04
N TRP A 152 15.24 -1.70 -13.09
CA TRP A 152 15.32 -0.83 -11.92
C TRP A 152 16.08 0.48 -12.17
N LYS A 153 16.46 0.77 -13.42
CA LYS A 153 17.22 1.97 -13.83
C LYS A 153 18.62 2.05 -13.22
N THR A 154 19.27 0.90 -13.09
CA THR A 154 20.68 0.79 -12.69
C THR A 154 21.39 -0.25 -13.57
N ASN A 155 22.66 -0.55 -13.29
CA ASN A 155 23.42 -1.57 -14.00
C ASN A 155 24.22 -2.42 -13.00
N LEU A 156 24.85 -3.51 -13.46
CA LEU A 156 25.53 -4.45 -12.56
C LEU A 156 26.69 -3.79 -11.80
N ASN A 157 27.52 -2.98 -12.46
CA ASN A 157 28.59 -2.22 -11.81
C ASN A 157 28.05 -1.35 -10.67
N ASN A 158 27.02 -0.54 -10.95
CA ASN A 158 26.42 0.35 -9.95
C ASN A 158 25.80 -0.44 -8.80
N LEU A 159 25.18 -1.59 -9.09
CA LEU A 159 24.61 -2.47 -8.07
C LEU A 159 25.69 -3.01 -7.14
N LEU A 160 26.75 -3.60 -7.70
CA LEU A 160 27.85 -4.19 -6.92
C LEU A 160 28.58 -3.13 -6.10
N ASN A 161 28.95 -2.00 -6.74
CA ASN A 161 29.59 -0.87 -6.04
C ASN A 161 28.72 -0.34 -4.91
N PHE A 162 27.40 -0.20 -5.13
CA PHE A 162 26.51 0.26 -4.07
C PHE A 162 26.52 -0.67 -2.85
N PHE A 163 26.47 -1.99 -3.03
CA PHE A 163 26.46 -2.92 -1.90
C PHE A 163 27.84 -3.10 -1.25
N TRP A 164 28.90 -3.07 -2.05
CA TRP A 164 30.25 -3.15 -1.55
C TRP A 164 30.67 -1.87 -0.84
N GLU A 165 30.60 -0.71 -1.48
CA GLU A 165 31.11 0.55 -0.90
C GLU A 165 30.23 1.07 0.24
N LYS A 166 28.90 1.01 0.08
CA LYS A 166 27.98 1.61 1.08
C LYS A 166 27.71 0.69 2.27
N TYR A 167 27.74 -0.62 2.05
CA TYR A 167 27.31 -1.59 3.06
C TYR A 167 28.36 -2.65 3.38
N ASN A 168 29.52 -2.62 2.71
CA ASN A 168 30.62 -3.55 2.92
C ASN A 168 30.16 -5.02 2.88
N LEU A 169 29.29 -5.36 1.93
CA LEU A 169 28.89 -6.74 1.72
C LEU A 169 30.04 -7.54 1.10
N ASP A 170 30.22 -8.76 1.59
CA ASP A 170 31.13 -9.74 1.01
C ASP A 170 30.48 -10.36 -0.24
N ILE A 171 30.72 -9.72 -1.38
CA ILE A 171 30.22 -10.09 -2.71
C ILE A 171 31.29 -9.80 -3.76
N SER A 172 31.13 -10.38 -4.94
CA SER A 172 31.98 -10.10 -6.09
C SER A 172 32.02 -8.60 -6.43
N LYS A 173 33.22 -8.10 -6.75
CA LYS A 173 33.46 -6.71 -7.15
C LYS A 173 33.44 -6.53 -8.67
N ASP A 174 33.80 -7.58 -9.41
CA ASP A 174 33.74 -7.60 -10.87
C ASP A 174 32.43 -8.24 -11.35
N ASN A 175 31.94 -7.76 -12.48
CA ASN A 175 30.80 -8.32 -13.17
C ASN A 175 31.04 -9.76 -13.64
N SER A 176 32.27 -10.11 -14.04
CA SER A 176 32.60 -11.46 -14.52
C SER A 176 32.36 -12.53 -13.45
N ASP A 177 32.47 -12.13 -12.19
CA ASP A 177 32.44 -13.02 -11.04
C ASP A 177 31.07 -13.02 -10.36
N PHE A 178 30.16 -12.13 -10.78
CA PHE A 178 28.82 -12.03 -10.22
C PHE A 178 28.06 -13.36 -10.36
N CYS A 179 27.74 -13.96 -9.21
CA CYS A 179 27.20 -15.30 -9.14
C CYS A 179 25.86 -15.38 -8.38
N LEU A 180 25.28 -16.58 -8.37
CA LEU A 180 24.03 -16.84 -7.68
C LEU A 180 24.11 -16.55 -6.16
N ASN A 181 25.28 -16.77 -5.56
CA ASN A 181 25.50 -16.48 -4.14
C ASN A 181 25.45 -14.97 -3.85
N ASP A 182 26.09 -14.15 -4.69
CA ASP A 182 26.02 -12.68 -4.59
C ASP A 182 24.56 -12.20 -4.68
N ALA A 183 23.81 -12.70 -5.66
CA ALA A 183 22.40 -12.37 -5.81
C ALA A 183 21.56 -12.76 -4.58
N LYS A 184 21.90 -13.88 -3.91
CA LYS A 184 21.25 -14.31 -2.67
C LYS A 184 21.59 -13.39 -1.51
N THR A 185 22.87 -13.05 -1.33
CA THR A 185 23.35 -12.12 -0.29
C THR A 185 22.72 -10.74 -0.45
N ILE A 186 22.82 -10.16 -1.66
CA ILE A 186 22.24 -8.85 -1.99
C ILE A 186 20.72 -8.84 -1.74
N LYS A 187 20.00 -9.88 -2.16
CA LYS A 187 18.55 -9.95 -1.98
C LYS A 187 18.14 -10.02 -0.52
N ASN A 188 18.80 -10.87 0.26
CA ASN A 188 18.50 -11.01 1.68
C ASN A 188 18.79 -9.70 2.42
N PHE A 189 19.93 -9.08 2.13
CA PHE A 189 20.27 -7.77 2.67
C PHE A 189 19.23 -6.71 2.29
N SER A 190 18.88 -6.60 1.00
CA SER A 190 17.96 -5.57 0.50
C SER A 190 16.57 -5.71 1.11
N THR A 191 16.02 -6.93 1.19
CA THR A 191 14.70 -7.17 1.79
C THR A 191 14.68 -6.83 3.28
N LYS A 192 15.74 -7.18 4.03
CA LYS A 192 15.91 -6.78 5.43
C LYS A 192 16.03 -5.26 5.57
N LYS A 193 16.88 -4.62 4.76
CA LYS A 193 17.14 -3.19 4.85
C LYS A 193 15.92 -2.34 4.51
N ILE A 194 15.15 -2.73 3.49
CA ILE A 194 13.88 -2.06 3.14
C ILE A 194 12.91 -2.14 4.33
N LYS A 195 12.81 -3.32 4.95
CA LYS A 195 11.96 -3.51 6.13
C LYS A 195 12.40 -2.61 7.29
N GLU A 196 13.68 -2.61 7.63
CA GLU A 196 14.26 -1.72 8.66
C GLU A 196 13.98 -0.24 8.36
N LEU A 197 14.12 0.20 7.11
CA LEU A 197 13.86 1.59 6.72
C LEU A 197 12.39 1.97 6.91
N ILE A 198 11.45 1.07 6.66
CA ILE A 198 10.02 1.31 6.90
C ILE A 198 9.74 1.32 8.40
N GLU A 199 10.27 0.37 9.15
CA GLU A 199 9.97 0.21 10.60
C GLU A 199 10.60 1.33 11.45
N ASN A 200 11.78 1.82 11.08
CA ASN A 200 12.53 2.79 11.87
C ASN A 200 12.40 4.24 11.38
N ASN A 201 11.68 4.49 10.28
CA ASN A 201 11.44 5.85 9.77
C ASN A 201 9.94 6.14 9.72
N ILE A 202 9.47 6.97 10.65
CA ILE A 202 8.05 7.30 10.79
C ILE A 202 7.45 7.92 9.53
N LYS A 203 8.22 8.72 8.76
CA LYS A 203 7.71 9.32 7.52
C LYS A 203 7.45 8.25 6.46
N ILE A 204 8.36 7.29 6.32
CA ILE A 204 8.20 6.16 5.38
C ILE A 204 7.08 5.23 5.86
N SER A 205 7.03 4.91 7.16
CA SER A 205 5.97 4.10 7.75
C SER A 205 4.59 4.71 7.48
N ASN A 206 4.40 5.99 7.81
CA ASN A 206 3.15 6.71 7.61
C ASN A 206 2.78 6.80 6.11
N PHE A 207 3.75 7.00 5.23
CA PHE A 207 3.49 6.91 3.79
C PHE A 207 2.97 5.52 3.40
N VAL A 208 3.62 4.45 3.85
CA VAL A 208 3.30 3.06 3.47
C VAL A 208 1.92 2.62 4.00
N PHE A 209 1.64 2.86 5.27
CA PHE A 209 0.45 2.34 5.93
C PHE A 209 -0.74 3.30 5.89
N GLN A 210 -0.48 4.60 5.77
CA GLN A 210 -1.51 5.64 5.89
C GLN A 210 -1.60 6.53 4.65
N GLY A 211 -0.64 6.46 3.71
CA GLY A 211 -0.58 7.34 2.55
C GLY A 211 -0.22 8.79 2.89
N ILE A 212 0.22 9.06 4.13
CA ILE A 212 0.58 10.41 4.58
C ILE A 212 1.76 10.93 3.76
N GLY A 213 1.67 12.20 3.35
CA GLY A 213 2.62 12.82 2.43
C GLY A 213 2.34 12.51 0.95
N ASN A 214 1.46 11.56 0.63
CA ASN A 214 1.05 11.28 -0.75
C ASN A 214 -0.30 11.90 -1.11
N PHE A 215 -1.26 11.84 -0.20
CA PHE A 215 -2.62 12.33 -0.40
C PHE A 215 -2.96 13.44 0.61
N GLU A 216 -3.94 14.26 0.26
CA GLU A 216 -4.57 15.22 1.17
C GLU A 216 -5.69 14.56 1.99
N GLU A 217 -6.04 15.17 3.12
CA GLU A 217 -7.20 14.76 3.91
C GLU A 217 -8.50 14.89 3.11
N PRO A 218 -9.48 13.97 3.28
CA PRO A 218 -9.54 12.87 4.24
C PRO A 218 -8.99 11.53 3.69
N TYR A 219 -8.18 11.57 2.62
CA TYR A 219 -7.85 10.38 1.83
C TYR A 219 -6.66 9.56 2.35
N ASN A 220 -6.12 9.98 3.50
CA ASN A 220 -5.14 9.22 4.27
C ASN A 220 -5.86 8.25 5.22
N ALA A 221 -5.28 7.06 5.46
CA ALA A 221 -5.86 6.10 6.38
C ALA A 221 -5.37 6.34 7.81
N TYR A 222 -6.29 6.52 8.75
CA TYR A 222 -6.05 6.60 10.19
C TYR A 222 -6.65 5.41 10.94
N PHE A 223 -7.60 4.73 10.31
CA PHE A 223 -8.20 3.51 10.82
C PHE A 223 -8.00 2.35 9.85
N LEU A 224 -7.95 1.15 10.39
CA LEU A 224 -7.87 -0.10 9.64
C LEU A 224 -9.04 -0.98 10.03
N TYR A 225 -9.91 -1.32 9.07
CA TYR A 225 -10.91 -2.35 9.23
C TYR A 225 -10.39 -3.67 8.66
N GLU A 226 -10.19 -4.67 9.51
CA GLU A 226 -9.69 -5.99 9.11
C GLU A 226 -10.24 -7.06 10.07
N LYS A 227 -10.64 -8.22 9.54
CA LYS A 227 -11.20 -9.34 10.33
C LYS A 227 -12.44 -8.95 11.15
N GLY A 228 -13.28 -8.05 10.63
CA GLY A 228 -14.50 -7.61 11.31
C GLY A 228 -14.29 -6.56 12.41
N GLU A 229 -13.06 -6.11 12.62
CA GLU A 229 -12.70 -5.15 13.66
C GLU A 229 -12.15 -3.87 13.06
N LEU A 230 -12.62 -2.73 13.56
CA LEU A 230 -12.02 -1.43 13.28
C LEU A 230 -10.90 -1.16 14.30
N LYS A 231 -9.75 -0.69 13.82
CA LYS A 231 -8.55 -0.45 14.63
C LYS A 231 -8.04 0.96 14.40
N THR A 232 -7.47 1.56 15.44
CA THR A 232 -6.84 2.90 15.39
C THR A 232 -5.40 2.88 14.87
N SER A 233 -4.79 1.70 14.74
CA SER A 233 -3.47 1.51 14.14
C SER A 233 -3.60 0.90 12.75
N CYS A 234 -2.98 1.53 11.76
CA CYS A 234 -2.87 1.01 10.40
C CYS A 234 -1.61 0.16 10.17
N GLN A 235 -0.77 -0.01 11.20
CA GLN A 235 0.49 -0.75 11.06
C GLN A 235 0.22 -2.25 10.91
N ILE A 236 0.77 -2.84 9.85
CA ILE A 236 0.59 -4.25 9.51
C ILE A 236 1.96 -4.91 9.43
N HIS A 237 2.17 -6.01 10.14
CA HIS A 237 3.40 -6.80 9.97
C HIS A 237 3.51 -7.32 8.54
N PHE A 238 4.67 -7.16 7.92
CA PHE A 238 4.82 -7.37 6.49
C PHE A 238 6.09 -8.11 6.09
N ASN A 239 6.05 -8.65 4.87
CA ASN A 239 7.19 -9.18 4.13
C ASN A 239 7.45 -8.30 2.90
N VAL A 240 8.73 -8.12 2.57
CA VAL A 240 9.17 -7.47 1.33
C VAL A 240 9.26 -8.55 0.24
N THR A 241 8.50 -8.38 -0.83
CA THR A 241 8.38 -9.34 -1.94
C THR A 241 8.49 -8.63 -3.28
N THR A 242 8.44 -9.38 -4.38
CA THR A 242 8.39 -8.84 -5.74
C THR A 242 7.01 -9.02 -6.35
N GLY A 243 6.62 -8.12 -7.26
CA GLY A 243 5.41 -8.28 -8.05
C GLY A 243 5.46 -9.52 -8.97
N SER A 244 4.29 -10.13 -9.23
CA SER A 244 4.16 -11.29 -10.13
C SER A 244 4.45 -10.96 -11.60
N GLY A 245 4.37 -9.68 -11.99
CA GLY A 245 4.67 -9.21 -13.34
C GLY A 245 6.17 -9.12 -13.67
N ARG A 246 7.07 -9.38 -12.72
CA ARG A 246 8.53 -9.27 -12.92
C ARG A 246 9.04 -10.06 -14.13
N SER A 247 8.49 -11.25 -14.39
CA SER A 247 8.88 -12.07 -15.55
C SER A 247 8.43 -11.49 -16.90
N LYS A 248 7.54 -10.49 -16.88
CA LYS A 248 7.02 -9.78 -18.06
C LYS A 248 7.59 -8.37 -18.20
N GLY A 249 8.60 -8.01 -17.39
CA GLY A 249 9.20 -6.67 -17.39
C GLY A 249 8.59 -5.69 -16.38
N ASP A 250 7.58 -6.09 -15.59
CA ASP A 250 6.99 -5.22 -14.56
C ASP A 250 7.75 -5.34 -13.23
N PHE A 251 8.84 -4.59 -13.13
CA PHE A 251 9.71 -4.60 -11.95
C PHE A 251 9.10 -3.78 -10.81
N THR A 252 8.70 -4.46 -9.72
CA THR A 252 8.15 -3.80 -8.53
C THR A 252 8.53 -4.51 -7.25
N VAL A 253 8.75 -3.73 -6.19
CA VAL A 253 8.76 -4.21 -4.80
C VAL A 253 7.34 -4.14 -4.26
N VAL A 254 6.90 -5.20 -3.59
CA VAL A 254 5.55 -5.33 -3.04
C VAL A 254 5.66 -5.69 -1.56
N LEU A 255 4.96 -4.93 -0.72
CA LEU A 255 4.75 -5.28 0.67
C LEU A 255 3.47 -6.11 0.79
N LYS A 256 3.56 -7.25 1.46
CA LYS A 256 2.42 -8.12 1.75
C LYS A 256 2.35 -8.40 3.24
N PRO A 257 1.16 -8.64 3.81
CA PRO A 257 1.02 -9.08 5.19
C PRO A 257 1.88 -10.32 5.45
N LYS A 258 2.46 -10.39 6.63
CA LYS A 258 3.10 -11.61 7.10
C LYS A 258 1.98 -12.57 7.52
N SER A 259 1.83 -13.68 6.80
CA SER A 259 0.93 -14.75 7.22
C SER A 259 1.36 -15.25 8.60
N HIS A 260 0.47 -15.16 9.57
CA HIS A 260 0.55 -15.92 10.82
C HIS A 260 0.14 -17.36 10.55
#